data_AF-A0A419HMS4-F1
#
_entry.id   AF-A0A419HMS4-F1
#
_cell.length_a   1.000
_cell.length_b   1.000
_cell.length_c   1.000
_cell.angle_alpha   90.00
_cell.angle_beta   90.00
_cell.angle_gamma   90.00
#
_symmetry.space_group_name_H-M   'P 1'
#
loop_
_entity.id
_entity.type
_entity.pdbx_description
1 polymer ?
#
loop_
_entity_poly.entity_id
_entity_poly.type
_entity_poly.pdbx_seq_one_letter_code
_entity_poly.pdbx_strand_id
1 'polypeptide(L)'
;MGHSRRGSITTRGSNFAMRRMTIVGAATICALAATIPSASGISGGSTLPDGQHTYTAKVETSAGTCSGVLVEPEWVLTAADCLPTEGALGTVTLNKTVPIASQVRRTDRNLSLVKLSQPITGITPVTLASKAPAAGDQLTGIGFGRTKTEWFPEKASVATFTVGAVRPTELDLTGDADTCKGDAGGPLLRGSELVGVHSASWQHGCRGSDSEKQGSVESRTDDINGWIRSQIPSMALTCKSAGNVFITGQNGALRLYQHKGMTQGTFDWVNGGGQQIGSGWLGARTIAGPDNIVWAFVETGELRRFHYLGGTAWEKFDGKDFKVVGSGWGHYSSDPAYRNRVTVDGRGDIYNIQKNGNLDFYRYNAAANSWTHRTITGGWDKYNLIVAAGDGVIYARQPGGELFRYVYDDVTGTLSDHGGVGVGWQMFNSIFSAGGDILYGARANNGGELLWYRYLPASKSWVSGNGKVVGSGWYGEYNLTAAPDSCVPVK
;
A
#
# COMPACT_ATOMS: atom_id res chain seq x y z
N MET A 1 52.37 -3.91 70.21
CA MET A 1 51.40 -4.67 71.02
C MET A 1 50.30 -5.15 70.07
N GLY A 2 50.02 -6.41 69.79
CA GLY A 2 50.57 -7.70 70.18
C GLY A 2 49.97 -8.76 69.24
N HIS A 3 50.81 -9.74 68.89
CA HIS A 3 50.56 -11.15 68.55
C HIS A 3 49.20 -11.60 67.97
N SER A 4 49.16 -12.16 66.76
CA SER A 4 49.53 -13.55 66.39
C SER A 4 48.55 -14.59 66.93
N ARG A 5 47.95 -15.38 66.02
CA ARG A 5 48.16 -16.85 65.99
C ARG A 5 47.69 -17.50 64.69
N ARG A 6 48.66 -18.18 64.08
CA ARG A 6 48.52 -19.24 63.07
C ARG A 6 47.87 -20.48 63.68
N GLY A 7 47.28 -21.32 62.83
CA GLY A 7 46.99 -22.72 63.12
C GLY A 7 46.85 -23.53 61.85
N SER A 8 47.97 -23.92 61.23
CA SER A 8 48.03 -25.00 60.23
C SER A 8 48.29 -26.33 60.96
N ILE A 9 47.60 -27.40 60.58
CA ILE A 9 47.95 -28.79 60.94
C ILE A 9 47.93 -29.60 59.64
N THR A 10 49.10 -29.75 59.00
CA THR A 10 49.93 -30.98 58.88
C THR A 10 49.25 -32.21 58.26
N THR A 11 49.67 -32.47 57.03
CA THR A 11 49.68 -33.74 56.29
C THR A 11 50.56 -34.82 56.93
N ARG A 12 50.14 -36.07 56.86
CA ARG A 12 51.01 -37.26 56.71
C ARG A 12 50.24 -38.36 55.98
N GLY A 13 50.77 -38.80 54.85
CA GLY A 13 50.32 -40.01 54.15
C GLY A 13 51.19 -41.21 54.50
N SER A 14 50.68 -42.42 54.22
CA SER A 14 51.45 -43.52 53.61
C SER A 14 50.62 -44.82 53.49
N ASN A 15 50.63 -45.35 52.26
CA ASN A 15 50.81 -46.76 51.85
C ASN A 15 49.65 -47.80 51.85
N PHE A 16 49.29 -48.18 50.61
CA PHE A 16 49.14 -49.53 50.04
C PHE A 16 48.42 -50.62 50.85
N ALA A 17 47.28 -51.11 50.33
CA ALA A 17 47.18 -52.45 49.73
C ALA A 17 45.79 -52.72 49.13
N MET A 18 45.83 -53.51 48.06
CA MET A 18 44.80 -53.94 47.14
C MET A 18 43.66 -54.77 47.77
N ARG A 19 42.41 -54.46 47.43
CA ARG A 19 41.38 -55.50 47.19
C ARG A 19 40.32 -54.98 46.21
N ARG A 20 40.30 -55.60 45.03
CA ARG A 20 39.25 -55.44 44.03
C ARG A 20 37.94 -55.95 44.62
N MET A 21 36.92 -55.10 44.65
CA MET A 21 35.54 -55.55 44.80
C MET A 21 34.67 -54.68 43.90
N THR A 22 34.29 -55.28 42.78
CA THR A 22 33.38 -54.74 41.78
C THR A 22 32.01 -54.58 42.42
N ILE A 23 31.56 -53.34 42.62
CA ILE A 23 30.15 -53.03 42.89
C ILE A 23 29.70 -52.13 41.74
N VAL A 24 28.87 -52.69 40.88
CA VAL A 24 28.09 -51.95 39.89
C VAL A 24 26.99 -51.21 40.66
N GLY A 25 27.31 -50.00 41.10
CA GLY A 25 26.32 -49.03 41.60
C GLY A 25 26.05 -48.01 40.52
N ALA A 26 24.92 -48.15 39.82
CA ALA A 26 24.44 -47.13 38.91
C ALA A 26 24.07 -45.88 39.72
N ALA A 27 25.00 -44.93 39.82
CA ALA A 27 24.69 -43.58 40.28
C ALA A 27 23.99 -42.85 39.13
N THR A 28 22.67 -42.94 39.09
CA THR A 28 21.82 -42.05 38.30
C THR A 28 22.00 -40.65 38.85
N ILE A 29 22.88 -39.87 38.20
CA ILE A 29 22.88 -38.42 38.32
C ILE A 29 21.58 -37.96 37.67
N CYS A 30 20.54 -37.79 38.50
CA CYS A 30 19.33 -37.10 38.09
C CYS A 30 19.70 -35.62 37.96
N ALA A 31 20.17 -35.23 36.78
CA ALA A 31 20.20 -33.83 36.40
C ALA A 31 18.73 -33.38 36.29
N LEU A 32 18.19 -32.83 37.39
CA LEU A 32 17.03 -31.96 37.29
C LEU A 32 17.46 -30.81 36.39
N ALA A 33 17.14 -30.91 35.10
CA ALA A 33 16.99 -29.75 34.26
C ALA A 33 15.85 -28.94 34.88
N ALA A 34 16.19 -27.98 35.74
CA ALA A 34 15.28 -26.91 36.07
C ALA A 34 15.01 -26.18 34.75
N THR A 35 13.88 -26.46 34.12
CA THR A 35 13.34 -25.62 33.07
C THR A 35 13.05 -24.29 33.74
N ILE A 36 13.97 -23.33 33.63
CA ILE A 36 13.71 -21.96 34.01
C ILE A 36 12.58 -21.52 33.08
N PRO A 37 11.37 -21.20 33.57
CA PRO A 37 10.34 -20.68 32.69
C PRO A 37 10.88 -19.42 32.04
N SER A 38 10.87 -19.39 30.71
CA SER A 38 11.21 -18.20 29.93
C SER A 38 10.40 -17.03 30.45
N ALA A 39 11.07 -15.89 30.64
CA ALA A 39 10.45 -14.68 31.12
C ALA A 39 9.34 -14.25 30.15
N SER A 40 8.11 -14.21 30.63
CA SER A 40 6.96 -13.78 29.85
C SER A 40 6.74 -12.27 29.99
N GLY A 41 6.99 -11.50 28.93
CA GLY A 41 6.55 -10.11 28.81
C GLY A 41 5.04 -9.99 28.72
N ILE A 42 4.54 -8.77 28.95
CA ILE A 42 3.22 -8.57 29.55
C ILE A 42 3.13 -9.35 30.88
N SER A 43 2.81 -8.66 31.97
CA SER A 43 2.63 -9.35 33.25
C SER A 43 1.56 -10.43 33.10
N GLY A 44 1.83 -11.67 33.51
CA GLY A 44 0.90 -12.80 33.35
C GLY A 44 0.83 -13.40 31.94
N GLY A 45 1.63 -12.94 30.98
CA GLY A 45 1.65 -13.44 29.61
C GLY A 45 2.53 -14.68 29.38
N SER A 46 2.85 -14.93 28.12
CA SER A 46 3.83 -15.93 27.66
C SER A 46 4.70 -15.37 26.53
N THR A 47 5.92 -15.87 26.36
CA THR A 47 6.77 -15.50 25.23
C THR A 47 6.10 -15.83 23.90
N LEU A 48 6.10 -14.90 22.95
CA LEU A 48 5.51 -15.10 21.63
C LEU A 48 6.33 -16.11 20.81
N PRO A 49 5.71 -17.17 20.24
CA PRO A 49 6.41 -18.10 19.37
C PRO A 49 6.92 -17.45 18.08
N ASP A 50 8.04 -17.94 17.56
CA ASP A 50 8.64 -17.44 16.33
C ASP A 50 7.67 -17.60 15.14
N GLY A 51 7.62 -16.58 14.28
CA GLY A 51 6.78 -16.58 13.08
C GLY A 51 5.30 -16.23 13.30
N GLN A 52 4.88 -15.96 14.54
CA GLN A 52 3.52 -15.47 14.83
C GLN A 52 3.49 -13.95 14.94
N HIS A 53 2.38 -13.34 14.53
CA HIS A 53 2.12 -11.90 14.64
C HIS A 53 3.29 -11.01 14.19
N THR A 54 3.90 -11.38 13.06
CA THR A 54 5.16 -10.79 12.54
C THR A 54 5.06 -9.30 12.20
N TYR A 55 3.85 -8.74 12.14
CA TYR A 55 3.59 -7.30 12.04
C TYR A 55 3.83 -6.54 13.35
N THR A 56 4.07 -7.21 14.47
CA THR A 56 4.40 -6.57 15.75
C THR A 56 5.85 -6.09 15.70
N ALA A 57 6.05 -4.81 15.99
CA ALA A 57 7.32 -4.13 15.83
C ALA A 57 7.89 -3.67 17.17
N LYS A 58 9.22 -3.64 17.27
CA LYS A 58 9.93 -2.95 18.35
C LYS A 58 10.25 -1.53 17.91
N VAL A 59 9.88 -0.53 18.70
CA VAL A 59 10.14 0.89 18.43
C VAL A 59 11.18 1.37 19.43
N GLU A 60 12.32 1.86 18.95
CA GLU A 60 13.43 2.30 19.79
C GLU A 60 13.70 3.78 19.58
N THR A 61 13.55 4.58 20.63
CA THR A 61 13.76 6.02 20.62
C THR A 61 14.72 6.43 21.72
N SER A 62 15.07 7.72 21.78
CA SER A 62 15.84 8.27 22.91
C SER A 62 15.11 8.20 24.25
N ALA A 63 13.77 8.04 24.22
CA ALA A 63 12.95 7.89 25.43
C ALA A 63 12.90 6.43 25.94
N GLY A 64 13.34 5.46 25.13
CA GLY A 64 13.40 4.06 25.48
C GLY A 64 12.80 3.15 24.42
N THR A 65 12.54 1.90 24.82
CA THR A 65 11.88 0.90 23.98
C THR A 65 10.37 1.00 24.16
N CYS A 66 9.67 0.96 23.05
CA CYS A 66 8.23 0.79 22.92
C CYS A 66 7.93 -0.33 21.91
N SER A 67 6.64 -0.59 21.71
CA SER A 67 6.13 -1.50 20.71
C SER A 67 5.41 -0.74 19.59
N GLY A 68 5.08 -1.44 18.51
CA GLY A 68 4.39 -0.90 17.35
C GLY A 68 3.69 -2.01 16.57
N VAL A 69 2.90 -1.62 15.58
CA VAL A 69 2.25 -2.55 14.65
C VAL A 69 2.28 -2.05 13.21
N LEU A 70 2.77 -2.88 12.29
CA LEU A 70 2.81 -2.60 10.85
C LEU A 70 1.39 -2.63 10.27
N VAL A 71 0.93 -1.48 9.78
CA VAL A 71 -0.40 -1.31 9.15
C VAL A 71 -0.32 -1.19 7.63
N GLU A 72 0.83 -0.78 7.08
CA GLU A 72 1.20 -0.85 5.67
C GLU A 72 2.74 -1.02 5.56
N PRO A 73 3.31 -1.41 4.40
CA PRO A 73 4.76 -1.68 4.27
C PRO A 73 5.68 -0.56 4.77
N GLU A 74 5.26 0.70 4.71
CA GLU A 74 6.04 1.86 5.18
C GLU A 74 5.43 2.53 6.42
N TRP A 75 4.42 1.93 7.04
CA TRP A 75 3.62 2.61 8.07
C TRP A 75 3.35 1.73 9.27
N VAL A 76 3.68 2.26 10.44
CA VAL A 76 3.54 1.60 11.73
C VAL A 76 2.70 2.48 12.65
N LEU A 77 1.73 1.91 13.34
CA LEU A 77 1.07 2.55 14.48
C LEU A 77 1.88 2.29 15.74
N THR A 78 1.95 3.29 16.62
CA THR A 78 2.53 3.20 17.97
C THR A 78 1.87 4.24 18.88
N ALA A 79 2.19 4.24 20.18
CA ALA A 79 1.73 5.26 21.10
C ALA A 79 2.45 6.60 20.84
N ALA A 80 1.73 7.72 20.91
CA ALA A 80 2.32 9.03 20.66
C ALA A 80 3.39 9.40 21.69
N ASP A 81 3.21 8.99 22.94
CA ASP A 81 4.14 9.25 24.05
C ASP A 81 5.47 8.50 23.92
N CYS A 82 5.55 7.46 23.07
CA CYS A 82 6.79 6.75 22.78
C CYS A 82 7.77 7.56 21.92
N LEU A 83 7.26 8.55 21.21
CA LEU A 83 8.03 9.29 20.22
C LEU A 83 8.44 10.65 20.80
N PRO A 84 9.64 11.16 20.48
CA PRO A 84 10.00 12.53 20.79
C PRO A 84 9.22 13.52 19.89
N THR A 85 8.97 14.73 20.40
CA THR A 85 8.33 15.80 19.62
C THR A 85 9.31 16.54 18.73
N GLU A 86 10.59 16.53 19.08
CA GLU A 86 11.69 17.17 18.33
C GLU A 86 12.91 16.24 18.28
N GLY A 87 13.75 16.40 17.25
CA GLY A 87 14.96 15.61 17.07
C GLY A 87 14.71 14.26 16.37
N ALA A 88 15.66 13.33 16.54
CA ALA A 88 15.61 12.03 15.89
C ALA A 88 14.48 11.15 16.46
N LEU A 89 13.59 10.68 15.59
CA LEU A 89 12.41 9.91 15.99
C LEU A 89 12.72 8.48 16.44
N GLY A 90 13.89 7.95 16.09
CA GLY A 90 14.31 6.59 16.41
C GLY A 90 14.17 5.61 15.25
N THR A 91 14.07 4.32 15.58
CA THR A 91 14.02 3.20 14.63
C THR A 91 12.88 2.25 14.94
N VAL A 92 12.43 1.54 13.91
CA VAL A 92 11.50 0.42 14.03
C VAL A 92 12.18 -0.86 13.58
N THR A 93 12.07 -1.93 14.38
CA THR A 93 12.61 -3.26 14.08
C THR A 93 11.47 -4.26 13.92
N LEU A 94 11.42 -4.90 12.74
CA LEU A 94 10.65 -6.12 12.46
C LEU A 94 11.60 -7.23 11.97
N ASN A 95 11.51 -7.63 10.69
CA ASN A 95 12.52 -8.48 10.04
C ASN A 95 13.81 -7.73 9.67
N LYS A 96 13.79 -6.40 9.75
CA LYS A 96 14.93 -5.50 9.65
C LYS A 96 14.68 -4.25 10.47
N THR A 97 15.75 -3.53 10.82
CA THR A 97 15.69 -2.23 11.49
C THR A 97 15.68 -1.10 10.46
N VAL A 98 14.72 -0.19 10.58
CA VAL A 98 14.52 0.94 9.66
C VAL A 98 14.33 2.24 10.45
N PRO A 99 15.02 3.34 10.08
CA PRO A 99 14.76 4.66 10.66
C PRO A 99 13.32 5.14 10.46
N ILE A 100 12.82 5.88 11.45
CA ILE A 100 11.56 6.61 11.34
C ILE A 100 11.82 7.94 10.60
N ALA A 101 11.17 8.12 9.46
CA ALA A 101 11.31 9.29 8.61
C ALA A 101 10.40 10.46 9.04
N SER A 102 9.17 10.17 9.45
CA SER A 102 8.21 11.17 9.90
C SER A 102 7.15 10.55 10.81
N GLN A 103 6.44 11.39 11.57
CA GLN A 103 5.32 10.97 12.42
C GLN A 103 4.10 11.86 12.20
N VAL A 104 2.91 11.30 12.36
CA VAL A 104 1.64 12.04 12.46
C VAL A 104 0.92 11.58 13.71
N ARG A 105 0.80 12.48 14.68
CA ARG A 105 0.13 12.21 15.95
C ARG A 105 -1.36 12.47 15.85
N ARG A 106 -2.16 11.62 16.50
CA ARG A 106 -3.55 11.95 16.84
C ARG A 106 -3.54 13.00 17.95
N THR A 107 -4.55 13.86 17.94
CA THR A 107 -4.75 14.89 18.96
C THR A 107 -5.82 14.49 19.98
N ASP A 108 -6.63 13.48 19.68
CA ASP A 108 -7.77 13.01 20.48
C ASP A 108 -7.47 11.74 21.29
N ARG A 109 -6.34 11.06 21.05
CA ARG A 109 -5.92 9.84 21.76
C ARG A 109 -4.41 9.61 21.65
N ASN A 110 -3.86 8.81 22.56
CA ASN A 110 -2.42 8.48 22.59
C ASN A 110 -2.06 7.51 21.46
N LEU A 111 -1.93 8.04 20.25
CA LEU A 111 -1.65 7.27 19.05
C LEU A 111 -0.87 8.11 18.04
N SER A 112 0.12 7.51 17.39
CA SER A 112 0.88 8.11 16.31
C SER A 112 1.07 7.12 15.18
N LEU A 113 0.97 7.61 13.95
CA LEU A 113 1.31 6.88 12.75
C LEU A 113 2.71 7.33 12.32
N VAL A 114 3.66 6.40 12.23
CA VAL A 114 5.02 6.68 11.81
C VAL A 114 5.29 6.15 10.41
N LYS A 115 5.98 6.96 9.61
CA LYS A 115 6.48 6.59 8.28
C LYS A 115 7.91 6.06 8.42
N LEU A 116 8.18 4.89 7.85
CA LEU A 116 9.51 4.32 7.77
C LEU A 116 10.29 4.94 6.60
N SER A 117 11.61 5.05 6.73
CA SER A 117 12.45 5.56 5.64
C SER A 117 12.55 4.60 4.44
N GLN A 118 12.15 3.34 4.62
CA GLN A 118 12.12 2.30 3.60
C GLN A 118 11.01 1.28 3.91
N PRO A 119 10.44 0.61 2.89
CA PRO A 119 9.39 -0.39 3.11
C PRO A 119 9.93 -1.67 3.77
N ILE A 120 9.10 -2.25 4.62
CA ILE A 120 9.21 -3.61 5.16
C ILE A 120 8.50 -4.56 4.20
N THR A 121 9.24 -5.54 3.67
CA THR A 121 8.74 -6.55 2.74
C THR A 121 8.77 -7.92 3.38
N GLY A 122 7.91 -8.84 2.94
CA GLY A 122 7.86 -10.22 3.45
C GLY A 122 7.12 -10.38 4.79
N ILE A 123 6.48 -9.31 5.27
CA ILE A 123 5.56 -9.32 6.41
C ILE A 123 4.23 -8.76 5.90
N THR A 124 3.15 -9.51 6.12
CA THR A 124 1.79 -9.03 5.82
C THR A 124 1.37 -8.05 6.92
N PRO A 125 1.00 -6.80 6.59
CA PRO A 125 0.48 -5.85 7.59
C PRO A 125 -0.79 -6.36 8.28
N VAL A 126 -1.05 -5.85 9.48
CA VAL A 126 -2.26 -6.21 10.22
C VAL A 126 -3.52 -5.67 9.54
N THR A 127 -4.59 -6.45 9.55
CA THR A 127 -5.92 -5.96 9.13
C THR A 127 -6.49 -5.06 10.22
N LEU A 128 -7.00 -3.89 9.86
CA LEU A 128 -7.65 -2.99 10.81
C LEU A 128 -9.12 -3.41 11.01
N ALA A 129 -9.56 -3.54 12.26
CA ALA A 129 -10.97 -3.76 12.56
C ALA A 129 -11.80 -2.53 12.14
N SER A 130 -13.08 -2.74 11.82
CA SER A 130 -14.04 -1.66 11.57
C SER A 130 -15.19 -1.63 12.58
N LYS A 131 -15.13 -2.48 13.61
CA LYS A 131 -16.17 -2.63 14.62
C LYS A 131 -15.55 -2.60 16.01
N ALA A 132 -16.06 -1.69 16.83
CA ALA A 132 -15.68 -1.56 18.24
C ALA A 132 -15.76 -2.89 19.00
N PRO A 133 -14.86 -3.13 19.97
CA PRO A 133 -15.04 -4.15 20.98
C PRO A 133 -16.20 -3.89 21.92
N ALA A 134 -16.76 -4.99 22.43
CA ALA A 134 -17.78 -5.00 23.45
C ALA A 134 -17.14 -5.35 24.80
N ALA A 135 -17.72 -4.83 25.88
CA ALA A 135 -17.35 -5.27 27.22
C ALA A 135 -17.49 -6.79 27.35
N GLY A 136 -16.48 -7.44 27.91
CA GLY A 136 -16.37 -8.89 28.02
C GLY A 136 -15.69 -9.60 26.84
N ASP A 137 -15.40 -8.90 25.73
CA ASP A 137 -14.62 -9.48 24.63
C ASP A 137 -13.23 -9.93 25.15
N GLN A 138 -12.79 -11.12 24.73
CA GLN A 138 -11.44 -11.63 24.99
C GLN A 138 -10.54 -11.24 23.81
N LEU A 139 -9.50 -10.45 24.08
CA LEU A 139 -8.59 -9.90 23.07
C LEU A 139 -7.15 -10.31 23.35
N THR A 140 -6.34 -10.41 22.31
CA THR A 140 -4.92 -10.79 22.40
C THR A 140 -4.03 -9.55 22.35
N GLY A 141 -3.29 -9.25 23.41
CA GLY A 141 -2.32 -8.16 23.45
C GLY A 141 -0.89 -8.68 23.26
N ILE A 142 -0.06 -7.90 22.56
CA ILE A 142 1.32 -8.30 22.21
C ILE A 142 2.27 -7.11 22.38
N GLY A 143 3.43 -7.32 23.00
CA GLY A 143 4.42 -6.25 23.17
C GLY A 143 5.83 -6.72 23.52
N PHE A 144 6.78 -5.79 23.38
CA PHE A 144 8.21 -5.92 23.71
C PHE A 144 8.59 -5.26 25.04
N GLY A 145 7.59 -4.97 25.89
CA GLY A 145 7.79 -4.37 27.19
C GLY A 145 8.44 -5.32 28.19
N ARG A 146 8.95 -4.72 29.27
CA ARG A 146 9.55 -5.47 30.38
C ARG A 146 8.57 -6.50 30.93
N THR A 147 9.11 -7.57 31.49
CA THR A 147 8.34 -8.70 32.01
C THR A 147 8.25 -8.63 33.54
N LYS A 148 7.71 -9.65 34.20
CA LYS A 148 7.83 -9.81 35.66
C LYS A 148 9.29 -10.00 36.12
N THR A 149 10.14 -10.56 35.27
CA THR A 149 11.51 -11.01 35.63
C THR A 149 12.63 -10.41 34.78
N GLU A 150 12.33 -9.78 33.66
CA GLU A 150 13.28 -9.30 32.65
C GLU A 150 13.00 -7.83 32.28
N TRP A 151 14.06 -7.02 32.17
CA TRP A 151 13.94 -5.59 31.86
C TRP A 151 13.82 -5.31 30.35
N PHE A 152 14.45 -6.14 29.52
CA PHE A 152 14.59 -5.90 28.08
C PHE A 152 14.47 -7.23 27.30
N PRO A 153 13.26 -7.78 27.16
CA PRO A 153 13.10 -9.04 26.46
C PRO A 153 13.46 -8.91 24.97
N GLU A 154 14.17 -9.91 24.45
CA GLU A 154 14.50 -10.00 23.02
C GLU A 154 13.26 -10.36 22.18
N LYS A 155 12.40 -11.22 22.72
CA LYS A 155 11.16 -11.65 22.08
C LYS A 155 9.96 -10.91 22.64
N ALA A 156 9.01 -10.59 21.76
CA ALA A 156 7.71 -10.10 22.19
C ALA A 156 7.01 -11.15 23.04
N SER A 157 6.02 -10.71 23.79
CA SER A 157 5.19 -11.58 24.59
C SER A 157 3.73 -11.27 24.38
N VAL A 158 2.90 -12.26 24.72
CA VAL A 158 1.48 -12.31 24.38
C VAL A 158 0.65 -12.69 25.60
N ALA A 159 -0.48 -12.01 25.78
CA ALA A 159 -1.46 -12.33 26.81
C ALA A 159 -2.89 -12.10 26.30
N THR A 160 -3.86 -12.73 26.98
CA THR A 160 -5.28 -12.48 26.75
C THR A 160 -5.79 -11.48 27.78
N PHE A 161 -6.54 -10.49 27.30
CA PHE A 161 -7.18 -9.46 28.11
C PHE A 161 -8.70 -9.50 27.95
N THR A 162 -9.41 -9.11 29.00
CA THR A 162 -10.86 -8.93 28.97
C THR A 162 -11.19 -7.46 28.82
N VAL A 163 -11.99 -7.11 27.81
CA VAL A 163 -12.46 -5.72 27.62
C VAL A 163 -13.38 -5.33 28.77
N GLY A 164 -13.01 -4.27 29.48
CA GLY A 164 -13.84 -3.59 30.47
C GLY A 164 -14.73 -2.54 29.82
N ALA A 165 -14.54 -1.27 30.20
CA ALA A 165 -15.30 -0.17 29.64
C ALA A 165 -14.81 0.22 28.24
N VAL A 166 -15.75 0.54 27.36
CA VAL A 166 -15.50 0.98 25.99
C VAL A 166 -15.89 2.45 25.88
N ARG A 167 -14.91 3.32 25.69
CA ARG A 167 -15.06 4.78 25.58
C ARG A 167 -14.79 5.22 24.14
N PRO A 168 -15.19 6.42 23.68
CA PRO A 168 -15.09 6.80 22.25
C PRO A 168 -13.70 6.61 21.63
N THR A 169 -12.64 6.86 22.39
CA THR A 169 -11.26 6.78 21.92
C THR A 169 -10.40 5.74 22.65
N GLU A 170 -10.94 5.11 23.70
CA GLU A 170 -10.20 4.27 24.64
C GLU A 170 -10.93 2.99 25.01
N LEU A 171 -10.18 1.95 25.35
CA LEU A 171 -10.68 0.73 26.00
C LEU A 171 -9.98 0.55 27.33
N ASP A 172 -10.74 0.18 28.35
CA ASP A 172 -10.17 -0.37 29.57
C ASP A 172 -10.03 -1.88 29.41
N LEU A 173 -8.88 -2.40 29.81
CA LEU A 173 -8.61 -3.83 29.89
C LEU A 173 -8.54 -4.26 31.34
N THR A 174 -9.08 -5.44 31.57
CA THR A 174 -9.16 -6.10 32.87
C THR A 174 -8.67 -7.54 32.74
N GLY A 175 -8.42 -8.18 33.88
CA GLY A 175 -7.91 -9.54 33.96
C GLY A 175 -6.64 -9.63 34.81
N ASP A 176 -6.04 -10.81 34.85
CA ASP A 176 -4.82 -11.07 35.63
C ASP A 176 -3.54 -10.57 34.95
N ALA A 177 -3.63 -10.22 33.67
CA ALA A 177 -2.53 -9.70 32.87
C ALA A 177 -2.54 -8.18 32.79
N ASP A 178 -1.34 -7.58 32.76
CA ASP A 178 -1.16 -6.14 32.62
C ASP A 178 0.00 -5.81 31.68
N THR A 179 -0.20 -4.82 30.82
CA THR A 179 0.89 -4.31 29.98
C THR A 179 1.94 -3.60 30.85
N CYS A 180 3.18 -3.63 30.43
CA CYS A 180 4.32 -3.09 31.15
C CYS A 180 5.01 -1.97 30.35
N LYS A 181 5.91 -1.21 31.00
CA LYS A 181 6.76 -0.23 30.30
C LYS A 181 7.46 -0.90 29.12
N GLY A 182 7.26 -0.33 27.93
CA GLY A 182 7.74 -0.81 26.64
C GLY A 182 6.71 -1.60 25.81
N ASP A 183 5.58 -2.01 26.39
CA ASP A 183 4.47 -2.58 25.63
C ASP A 183 3.65 -1.50 24.91
N ALA A 184 3.72 -0.24 25.38
CA ALA A 184 3.03 0.89 24.76
C ALA A 184 3.31 0.95 23.25
N GLY A 185 2.26 1.10 22.46
CA GLY A 185 2.29 1.05 21.01
C GLY A 185 2.07 -0.34 20.38
N GLY A 186 2.11 -1.42 21.17
CA GLY A 186 1.87 -2.78 20.70
C GLY A 186 0.39 -3.07 20.37
N PRO A 187 0.10 -4.09 19.54
CA PRO A 187 -1.25 -4.36 19.08
C PRO A 187 -2.13 -5.09 20.11
N LEU A 188 -3.41 -4.70 20.15
CA LEU A 188 -4.50 -5.47 20.73
C LEU A 188 -5.41 -6.01 19.63
N LEU A 189 -5.61 -7.32 19.60
CA LEU A 189 -6.20 -8.05 18.48
C LEU A 189 -7.50 -8.76 18.85
N ARG A 190 -8.48 -8.69 17.95
CA ARG A 190 -9.63 -9.61 17.88
C ARG A 190 -9.37 -10.60 16.75
N GLY A 191 -9.00 -11.83 17.08
CA GLY A 191 -8.52 -12.78 16.07
C GLY A 191 -7.28 -12.23 15.38
N SER A 192 -7.40 -11.88 14.09
CA SER A 192 -6.31 -11.25 13.32
C SER A 192 -6.50 -9.75 13.07
N GLU A 193 -7.57 -9.13 13.58
CA GLU A 193 -7.88 -7.72 13.35
C GLU A 193 -7.40 -6.83 14.51
N LEU A 194 -6.79 -5.69 14.19
CA LEU A 194 -6.35 -4.67 15.15
C LEU A 194 -7.55 -3.86 15.65
N VAL A 195 -7.81 -3.92 16.96
CA VAL A 195 -8.89 -3.18 17.63
C VAL A 195 -8.38 -2.09 18.58
N GLY A 196 -7.12 -2.18 19.01
CA GLY A 196 -6.49 -1.19 19.87
C GLY A 196 -4.96 -1.23 19.83
N VAL A 197 -4.36 -0.21 20.43
CA VAL A 197 -2.92 -0.08 20.65
C VAL A 197 -2.65 0.24 22.11
N HIS A 198 -1.71 -0.47 22.72
CA HIS A 198 -1.35 -0.32 24.13
C HIS A 198 -0.98 1.13 24.45
N SER A 199 -1.62 1.74 25.46
CA SER A 199 -1.40 3.15 25.82
C SER A 199 -0.82 3.30 27.22
N ALA A 200 -1.60 2.99 28.26
CA ALA A 200 -1.22 3.20 29.66
C ALA A 200 -1.53 1.97 30.50
N SER A 201 -0.87 1.83 31.65
CA SER A 201 -1.11 0.71 32.55
C SER A 201 -0.67 1.02 33.97
N TRP A 202 -1.35 0.40 34.93
CA TRP A 202 -0.98 0.45 36.36
C TRP A 202 0.24 -0.39 36.72
N GLN A 203 0.82 -1.12 35.76
CA GLN A 203 2.08 -1.86 35.90
C GLN A 203 2.03 -2.98 36.94
N HIS A 204 0.87 -3.59 37.21
CA HIS A 204 0.77 -4.66 38.18
C HIS A 204 1.53 -5.91 37.71
N GLY A 205 2.40 -6.44 38.58
CA GLY A 205 3.24 -7.60 38.31
C GLY A 205 4.37 -7.36 37.30
N CYS A 206 4.57 -6.13 36.83
CA CYS A 206 5.74 -5.74 36.04
C CYS A 206 6.99 -5.62 36.93
N ARG A 207 8.16 -6.03 36.42
CA ARG A 207 9.42 -5.94 37.16
C ARG A 207 9.74 -4.51 37.59
N GLY A 208 10.00 -4.30 38.87
CA GLY A 208 10.33 -2.98 39.42
C GLY A 208 9.10 -2.05 39.47
N SER A 209 7.94 -2.61 39.76
CA SER A 209 6.70 -1.94 40.09
C SER A 209 6.12 -2.60 41.33
N ASP A 210 5.73 -1.79 42.33
CA ASP A 210 5.05 -2.25 43.54
C ASP A 210 3.54 -1.95 43.49
N SER A 211 3.02 -1.61 42.30
CA SER A 211 1.60 -1.31 42.12
C SER A 211 0.75 -2.56 42.25
N GLU A 212 -0.22 -2.50 43.16
CA GLU A 212 -1.25 -3.54 43.33
C GLU A 212 -2.49 -3.27 42.47
N LYS A 213 -2.61 -2.07 41.88
CA LYS A 213 -3.73 -1.75 40.99
C LYS A 213 -3.52 -2.44 39.65
N GLN A 214 -4.54 -3.17 39.22
CA GLN A 214 -4.58 -3.83 37.91
C GLN A 214 -5.28 -2.94 36.88
N GLY A 215 -4.94 -3.15 35.62
CA GLY A 215 -5.67 -2.61 34.48
C GLY A 215 -4.76 -1.87 33.52
N SER A 216 -5.09 -2.02 32.25
CA SER A 216 -4.44 -1.34 31.12
C SER A 216 -5.46 -0.53 30.34
N VAL A 217 -5.01 0.54 29.69
CA VAL A 217 -5.81 1.41 28.83
C VAL A 217 -5.23 1.36 27.42
N GLU A 218 -6.11 1.28 26.44
CA GLU A 218 -5.77 1.10 25.04
C GLU A 218 -6.34 2.24 24.21
N SER A 219 -5.58 2.71 23.23
CA SER A 219 -6.09 3.62 22.20
C SER A 219 -6.88 2.82 21.17
N ARG A 220 -8.16 3.13 20.97
CA ARG A 220 -9.02 2.46 19.97
C ARG A 220 -8.58 2.72 18.55
N THR A 221 -8.67 1.70 17.69
CA THR A 221 -8.32 1.80 16.27
C THR A 221 -9.48 1.58 15.29
N ASP A 222 -10.63 1.08 15.75
CA ASP A 222 -11.75 0.67 14.89
C ASP A 222 -12.41 1.82 14.12
N ASP A 223 -12.30 3.05 14.63
CA ASP A 223 -12.93 4.27 14.10
C ASP A 223 -11.97 5.17 13.30
N ILE A 224 -10.69 4.80 13.17
CA ILE A 224 -9.65 5.66 12.57
C ILE A 224 -9.13 5.14 11.23
N ASN A 225 -9.74 4.12 10.63
CA ASN A 225 -9.33 3.59 9.32
C ASN A 225 -9.30 4.70 8.25
N GLY A 226 -10.28 5.60 8.27
CA GLY A 226 -10.30 6.77 7.38
C GLY A 226 -9.13 7.73 7.62
N TRP A 227 -8.75 7.95 8.89
CA TRP A 227 -7.59 8.77 9.24
C TRP A 227 -6.28 8.10 8.81
N ILE A 228 -6.05 6.82 9.13
CA ILE A 228 -4.84 6.10 8.72
C ILE A 228 -4.69 6.18 7.20
N ARG A 229 -5.75 5.87 6.45
CA ARG A 229 -5.76 5.94 4.98
C ARG A 229 -5.51 7.36 4.45
N SER A 230 -5.90 8.41 5.16
CA SER A 230 -5.62 9.80 4.76
C SER A 230 -4.14 10.19 4.91
N GLN A 231 -3.38 9.50 5.77
CA GLN A 231 -1.97 9.81 6.04
C GLN A 231 -0.98 9.02 5.16
N ILE A 232 -1.44 7.93 4.55
CA ILE A 232 -0.61 7.02 3.75
C ILE A 232 -0.64 7.47 2.28
N PRO A 233 0.50 7.94 1.70
CA PRO A 233 0.59 8.26 0.28
C PRO A 233 0.43 6.98 -0.54
N SER A 234 -0.57 6.97 -1.41
CA SER A 234 -1.01 5.90 -2.34
C SER A 234 -1.66 4.66 -1.73
N MET A 235 -2.88 4.39 -2.18
CA MET A 235 -3.41 3.04 -2.34
C MET A 235 -2.34 2.16 -3.02
N ALA A 236 -1.97 1.04 -2.41
CA ALA A 236 -1.16 0.04 -3.09
C ALA A 236 -1.78 -0.28 -4.46
N LEU A 237 -0.97 -0.54 -5.47
CA LEU A 237 -1.46 -0.98 -6.78
C LEU A 237 -1.16 -2.46 -6.96
N THR A 238 -2.11 -3.18 -7.51
CA THR A 238 -1.85 -4.44 -8.19
C THR A 238 -1.68 -4.14 -9.66
N CYS A 239 -0.47 -4.32 -10.18
CA CYS A 239 -0.16 -4.14 -11.60
C CYS A 239 0.13 -5.49 -12.25
N LYS A 240 -0.23 -5.61 -13.54
CA LYS A 240 0.26 -6.67 -14.42
C LYS A 240 1.79 -6.61 -14.48
N SER A 241 2.43 -7.77 -14.70
CA SER A 241 3.90 -7.86 -14.82
C SER A 241 4.48 -7.00 -15.95
N ALA A 242 3.68 -6.74 -16.98
CA ALA A 242 3.90 -5.68 -17.95
C ALA A 242 2.56 -5.18 -18.49
N GLY A 243 2.43 -3.86 -18.69
CA GLY A 243 1.20 -3.24 -19.22
C GLY A 243 1.34 -2.91 -20.70
N ASN A 244 0.31 -3.24 -21.47
CA ASN A 244 0.30 -3.03 -22.92
C ASN A 244 0.16 -1.54 -23.26
N VAL A 245 1.06 -1.05 -24.11
CA VAL A 245 1.06 0.30 -24.67
C VAL A 245 1.05 0.17 -26.19
N PHE A 246 0.00 0.70 -26.82
CA PHE A 246 -0.21 0.66 -28.25
C PHE A 246 0.18 1.99 -28.88
N ILE A 247 1.04 1.93 -29.89
CA ILE A 247 1.51 3.10 -30.65
C ILE A 247 1.16 2.94 -32.11
N THR A 248 0.56 3.96 -32.71
CA THR A 248 0.47 4.06 -34.16
C THR A 248 1.52 5.02 -34.68
N GLY A 249 2.42 4.49 -35.51
CA GLY A 249 3.43 5.27 -36.22
C GLY A 249 2.85 6.15 -37.31
N GLN A 250 3.60 7.18 -37.72
CA GLN A 250 3.25 8.03 -38.87
C GLN A 250 3.18 7.24 -40.20
N ASN A 251 3.82 6.07 -40.28
CA ASN A 251 3.72 5.14 -41.40
C ASN A 251 2.49 4.20 -41.31
N GLY A 252 1.63 4.36 -40.30
CA GLY A 252 0.45 3.54 -40.09
C GLY A 252 0.69 2.16 -39.48
N ALA A 253 1.92 1.84 -39.07
CA ALA A 253 2.21 0.63 -38.32
C ALA A 253 1.66 0.74 -36.89
N LEU A 254 0.91 -0.27 -36.45
CA LEU A 254 0.54 -0.43 -35.05
C LEU A 254 1.60 -1.28 -34.34
N ARG A 255 2.20 -0.72 -33.29
CA ARG A 255 3.20 -1.37 -32.46
C ARG A 255 2.70 -1.58 -31.04
N LEU A 256 3.00 -2.74 -30.48
CA LEU A 256 2.80 -3.08 -29.08
C LEU A 256 4.13 -2.94 -28.33
N TYR A 257 4.12 -2.10 -27.31
CA TYR A 257 5.12 -2.01 -26.28
C TYR A 257 4.54 -2.56 -24.97
N GLN A 258 5.39 -3.01 -24.07
CA GLN A 258 4.94 -3.47 -22.75
C GLN A 258 5.84 -2.91 -21.66
N HIS A 259 5.29 -2.03 -20.82
CA HIS A 259 6.02 -1.35 -19.77
C HIS A 259 5.98 -2.18 -18.49
N LYS A 260 7.15 -2.56 -17.96
CA LYS A 260 7.27 -3.27 -16.67
C LYS A 260 7.36 -2.30 -15.50
N GLY A 261 7.96 -1.13 -15.72
CA GLY A 261 8.20 -0.12 -14.70
C GLY A 261 7.00 0.68 -14.24
N MET A 262 5.75 0.26 -14.50
CA MET A 262 4.54 1.08 -14.30
C MET A 262 4.34 1.55 -12.86
N THR A 263 4.68 0.72 -11.87
CA THR A 263 4.48 1.06 -10.45
C THR A 263 5.43 2.16 -9.96
N GLN A 264 6.66 2.18 -10.49
CA GLN A 264 7.75 3.04 -9.98
C GLN A 264 8.27 4.07 -10.99
N GLY A 265 7.79 4.03 -12.24
CA GLY A 265 8.28 4.85 -13.34
C GLY A 265 9.72 4.52 -13.73
N THR A 266 10.12 3.25 -13.69
CA THR A 266 11.46 2.84 -14.16
C THR A 266 11.46 2.66 -15.67
N PHE A 267 12.57 3.01 -16.34
CA PHE A 267 12.75 2.73 -17.76
C PHE A 267 12.98 1.23 -17.97
N ASP A 268 11.91 0.44 -18.00
CA ASP A 268 11.97 -1.02 -18.17
C ASP A 268 10.83 -1.53 -19.06
N TRP A 269 11.20 -2.09 -20.21
CA TRP A 269 10.29 -2.52 -21.26
C TRP A 269 10.59 -3.97 -21.68
N VAL A 270 9.56 -4.76 -21.96
CA VAL A 270 9.74 -6.15 -22.42
C VAL A 270 10.57 -6.19 -23.72
N ASN A 271 10.35 -5.25 -24.64
CA ASN A 271 11.08 -5.12 -25.91
C ASN A 271 11.15 -3.64 -26.32
N GLY A 272 12.32 -3.00 -26.18
CA GLY A 272 12.49 -1.54 -26.33
C GLY A 272 12.12 -0.94 -27.70
N GLY A 273 11.97 -1.74 -28.76
CA GLY A 273 11.58 -1.28 -30.11
C GLY A 273 10.10 -1.49 -30.49
N GLY A 274 9.32 -2.12 -29.60
CA GLY A 274 7.92 -2.47 -29.85
C GLY A 274 7.72 -3.52 -30.96
N GLN A 275 6.81 -4.46 -30.75
CA GLN A 275 6.45 -5.44 -31.78
C GLN A 275 5.43 -4.82 -32.73
N GLN A 276 5.65 -4.86 -34.05
CA GLN A 276 4.60 -4.49 -34.99
C GLN A 276 3.51 -5.58 -35.01
N ILE A 277 2.28 -5.20 -34.72
CA ILE A 277 1.12 -6.10 -34.60
C ILE A 277 -0.01 -5.77 -35.58
N GLY A 278 0.19 -4.75 -36.43
CA GLY A 278 -0.74 -4.37 -37.48
C GLY A 278 -0.21 -3.27 -38.38
N SER A 279 -0.94 -2.99 -39.47
CA SER A 279 -0.65 -1.94 -40.46
C SER A 279 -1.95 -1.27 -40.92
N GLY A 280 -1.86 -0.04 -41.43
CA GLY A 280 -3.02 0.69 -41.95
C GLY A 280 -3.88 1.34 -40.86
N TRP A 281 -3.28 1.68 -39.71
CA TRP A 281 -3.97 2.26 -38.55
C TRP A 281 -4.06 3.80 -38.57
N LEU A 282 -3.66 4.43 -39.69
CA LEU A 282 -3.96 5.85 -39.93
C LEU A 282 -5.46 6.06 -40.17
N GLY A 283 -5.95 7.28 -40.02
CA GLY A 283 -7.37 7.60 -40.22
C GLY A 283 -8.29 7.19 -39.07
N ALA A 284 -7.71 6.80 -37.92
CA ALA A 284 -8.47 6.57 -36.69
C ALA A 284 -7.74 7.12 -35.46
N ARG A 285 -8.51 7.58 -34.47
CA ARG A 285 -8.05 7.77 -33.11
C ARG A 285 -8.25 6.45 -32.39
N THR A 286 -7.17 5.88 -31.88
CA THR A 286 -7.21 4.60 -31.15
C THR A 286 -7.06 4.82 -29.65
N ILE A 287 -7.86 4.13 -28.87
CA ILE A 287 -7.83 4.16 -27.41
C ILE A 287 -8.00 2.72 -26.90
N ALA A 288 -7.04 2.28 -26.08
CA ALA A 288 -7.11 0.98 -25.44
C ALA A 288 -8.12 1.02 -24.30
N GLY A 289 -8.89 -0.06 -24.17
CA GLY A 289 -9.75 -0.37 -23.03
C GLY A 289 -9.19 -1.56 -22.25
N PRO A 290 -9.92 -2.00 -21.21
CA PRO A 290 -9.56 -3.20 -20.46
C PRO A 290 -9.61 -4.44 -21.35
N ASP A 291 -9.08 -5.57 -20.85
CA ASP A 291 -9.17 -6.87 -21.53
C ASP A 291 -8.62 -6.85 -22.97
N ASN A 292 -7.53 -6.10 -23.20
CA ASN A 292 -6.88 -5.97 -24.51
C ASN A 292 -7.80 -5.47 -25.63
N ILE A 293 -8.85 -4.73 -25.28
CA ILE A 293 -9.71 -4.07 -26.25
C ILE A 293 -9.02 -2.82 -26.78
N VAL A 294 -9.17 -2.58 -28.09
CA VAL A 294 -8.77 -1.33 -28.73
C VAL A 294 -9.97 -0.76 -29.46
N TRP A 295 -10.38 0.43 -29.06
CA TRP A 295 -11.41 1.22 -29.72
C TRP A 295 -10.77 2.06 -30.81
N ALA A 296 -11.36 2.05 -32.00
CA ALA A 296 -10.96 2.93 -33.10
C ALA A 296 -12.15 3.80 -33.51
N PHE A 297 -12.04 5.09 -33.27
CA PHE A 297 -12.95 6.11 -33.78
C PHE A 297 -12.48 6.44 -35.19
N VAL A 298 -13.17 5.99 -36.23
CA VAL A 298 -12.67 6.11 -37.62
C VAL A 298 -13.20 7.40 -38.26
N GLU A 299 -12.40 8.06 -39.11
CA GLU A 299 -12.79 9.31 -39.79
C GLU A 299 -14.14 9.23 -40.52
N THR A 300 -14.50 8.06 -41.06
CA THR A 300 -15.80 7.82 -41.71
C THR A 300 -16.99 7.85 -40.76
N GLY A 301 -16.75 7.88 -39.46
CA GLY A 301 -17.78 7.91 -38.41
C GLY A 301 -17.97 6.59 -37.66
N GLU A 302 -17.41 5.48 -38.15
CA GLU A 302 -17.53 4.17 -37.49
C GLU A 302 -16.78 4.14 -36.15
N LEU A 303 -17.42 3.58 -35.12
CA LEU A 303 -16.74 3.11 -33.92
C LEU A 303 -16.47 1.61 -34.07
N ARG A 304 -15.19 1.25 -34.16
CA ARG A 304 -14.75 -0.14 -34.31
C ARG A 304 -14.16 -0.63 -32.99
N ARG A 305 -14.54 -1.85 -32.60
CA ARG A 305 -14.00 -2.56 -31.44
C ARG A 305 -13.11 -3.69 -31.93
N PHE A 306 -11.84 -3.66 -31.56
CA PHE A 306 -10.85 -4.70 -31.78
C PHE A 306 -10.57 -5.41 -30.45
N HIS A 307 -10.26 -6.70 -30.50
CA HIS A 307 -9.81 -7.46 -29.33
C HIS A 307 -8.51 -8.18 -29.68
N TYR A 308 -7.43 -7.78 -29.01
CA TYR A 308 -6.10 -8.30 -29.27
C TYR A 308 -5.87 -9.62 -28.53
N LEU A 309 -5.45 -10.65 -29.26
CA LEU A 309 -5.29 -12.01 -28.73
C LEU A 309 -3.82 -12.41 -28.46
N GLY A 310 -2.86 -11.55 -28.82
CA GLY A 310 -1.44 -11.82 -28.71
C GLY A 310 -0.75 -12.03 -30.06
N GLY A 311 0.58 -11.86 -30.10
CA GLY A 311 1.35 -11.90 -31.34
C GLY A 311 0.85 -10.85 -32.34
N THR A 312 0.42 -11.29 -33.52
CA THR A 312 -0.21 -10.43 -34.54
C THR A 312 -1.71 -10.74 -34.70
N ALA A 313 -2.32 -11.48 -33.76
CA ALA A 313 -3.67 -11.98 -33.87
C ALA A 313 -4.71 -11.05 -33.23
N TRP A 314 -5.85 -10.95 -33.90
CA TRP A 314 -7.03 -10.20 -33.48
C TRP A 314 -8.26 -11.11 -33.55
N GLU A 315 -9.22 -10.90 -32.67
CA GLU A 315 -10.51 -11.58 -32.74
C GLU A 315 -11.23 -11.24 -34.06
N LYS A 316 -11.75 -12.28 -34.72
CA LYS A 316 -12.42 -12.13 -36.02
C LYS A 316 -13.93 -11.96 -35.85
N PHE A 317 -14.48 -10.98 -36.55
CA PHE A 317 -15.91 -10.72 -36.68
C PHE A 317 -16.26 -10.67 -38.15
N ASP A 318 -16.98 -11.68 -38.65
CA ASP A 318 -17.35 -11.83 -40.07
C ASP A 318 -16.13 -11.65 -41.01
N GLY A 319 -15.01 -12.26 -40.65
CA GLY A 319 -13.74 -12.21 -41.40
C GLY A 319 -12.88 -10.96 -41.17
N LYS A 320 -13.38 -9.93 -40.47
CA LYS A 320 -12.64 -8.69 -40.15
C LYS A 320 -12.01 -8.78 -38.76
N ASP A 321 -10.95 -8.02 -38.51
CA ASP A 321 -10.28 -7.93 -37.19
C ASP A 321 -11.05 -7.07 -36.16
N PHE A 322 -12.22 -6.56 -36.54
CA PHE A 322 -13.02 -5.67 -35.74
C PHE A 322 -14.51 -5.88 -35.94
N LYS A 323 -15.26 -5.51 -34.91
CA LYS A 323 -16.71 -5.32 -34.99
C LYS A 323 -17.02 -3.83 -35.09
N VAL A 324 -17.87 -3.43 -36.04
CA VAL A 324 -18.46 -2.08 -36.03
C VAL A 324 -19.58 -2.07 -35.00
N VAL A 325 -19.48 -1.18 -34.02
CA VAL A 325 -20.38 -1.13 -32.86
C VAL A 325 -21.03 0.23 -32.66
N GLY A 326 -20.73 1.22 -33.50
CA GLY A 326 -21.38 2.52 -33.48
C GLY A 326 -21.06 3.35 -34.71
N SER A 327 -21.75 4.49 -34.83
CA SER A 327 -21.57 5.48 -35.91
C SER A 327 -21.61 6.90 -35.32
N GLY A 328 -21.17 7.90 -36.10
CA GLY A 328 -21.17 9.32 -35.67
C GLY A 328 -19.94 9.77 -34.87
N TRP A 329 -18.87 8.99 -34.84
CA TRP A 329 -17.69 9.24 -33.99
C TRP A 329 -16.51 9.90 -34.72
N GLY A 330 -16.67 10.27 -35.99
CA GLY A 330 -15.54 10.57 -36.88
C GLY A 330 -14.76 11.83 -36.51
N HIS A 331 -15.37 12.78 -35.80
CA HIS A 331 -14.71 14.03 -35.42
C HIS A 331 -13.57 13.83 -34.42
N TYR A 332 -13.54 12.74 -33.65
CA TYR A 332 -12.37 12.42 -32.81
C TYR A 332 -11.13 12.05 -33.62
N SER A 333 -11.27 11.85 -34.93
CA SER A 333 -10.16 11.56 -35.84
C SER A 333 -9.90 12.68 -36.83
N SER A 334 -10.97 13.23 -37.42
CA SER A 334 -10.87 14.25 -38.46
C SER A 334 -10.69 15.67 -37.94
N ASP A 335 -11.05 15.95 -36.67
CA ASP A 335 -10.93 17.28 -36.07
C ASP A 335 -9.83 17.31 -34.98
N PRO A 336 -8.70 17.99 -35.23
CA PRO A 336 -7.61 18.11 -34.25
C PRO A 336 -8.05 18.68 -32.89
N ALA A 337 -9.09 19.53 -32.84
CA ALA A 337 -9.58 20.11 -31.58
C ALA A 337 -10.28 19.08 -30.69
N TYR A 338 -10.82 18.00 -31.27
CA TYR A 338 -11.55 16.95 -30.55
C TYR A 338 -10.76 15.67 -30.37
N ARG A 339 -9.64 15.48 -31.09
CA ARG A 339 -8.84 14.25 -31.05
C ARG A 339 -8.50 13.74 -29.64
N ASN A 340 -8.21 14.66 -28.73
CA ASN A 340 -7.83 14.36 -27.34
C ASN A 340 -9.01 14.45 -26.35
N ARG A 341 -10.24 14.63 -26.84
CA ARG A 341 -11.45 14.82 -26.04
C ARG A 341 -12.27 13.54 -25.88
N VAL A 342 -11.62 12.38 -25.95
CA VAL A 342 -12.22 11.06 -25.76
C VAL A 342 -11.23 10.14 -25.07
N THR A 343 -11.71 9.28 -24.15
CA THR A 343 -10.90 8.34 -23.37
C THR A 343 -11.72 7.13 -22.93
N VAL A 344 -11.03 6.06 -22.50
CA VAL A 344 -11.65 4.84 -21.95
C VAL A 344 -11.08 4.51 -20.56
N ASP A 345 -11.95 4.20 -19.59
CA ASP A 345 -11.53 3.86 -18.22
C ASP A 345 -11.27 2.36 -17.99
N GLY A 346 -10.91 1.99 -16.75
CA GLY A 346 -10.61 0.62 -16.35
C GLY A 346 -11.78 -0.36 -16.45
N ARG A 347 -13.02 0.14 -16.54
CA ARG A 347 -14.25 -0.66 -16.74
C ARG A 347 -14.64 -0.76 -18.21
N GLY A 348 -13.93 -0.07 -19.09
CA GLY A 348 -14.24 0.01 -20.51
C GLY A 348 -15.28 1.07 -20.85
N ASP A 349 -15.54 1.99 -19.94
CA ASP A 349 -16.44 3.12 -20.18
C ASP A 349 -15.76 4.17 -21.03
N ILE A 350 -16.45 4.62 -22.07
CA ILE A 350 -15.99 5.70 -22.94
C ILE A 350 -16.53 7.02 -22.39
N TYR A 351 -15.62 7.97 -22.15
CA TYR A 351 -15.95 9.35 -21.82
C TYR A 351 -15.51 10.25 -22.94
N ASN A 352 -16.33 11.24 -23.29
CA ASN A 352 -16.00 12.15 -24.38
C ASN A 352 -16.65 13.52 -24.21
N ILE A 353 -15.96 14.56 -24.68
CA ILE A 353 -16.50 15.91 -24.75
C ILE A 353 -17.11 16.11 -26.14
N GLN A 354 -18.43 16.27 -26.16
CA GLN A 354 -19.23 16.50 -27.36
C GLN A 354 -19.03 17.92 -27.91
N LYS A 355 -19.46 18.14 -29.17
CA LYS A 355 -19.37 19.46 -29.82
C LYS A 355 -20.16 20.57 -29.13
N ASN A 356 -21.21 20.21 -28.39
CA ASN A 356 -22.00 21.13 -27.58
C ASN A 356 -21.39 21.40 -26.19
N GLY A 357 -20.20 20.86 -25.91
CA GLY A 357 -19.50 21.03 -24.63
C GLY A 357 -19.95 20.10 -23.52
N ASN A 358 -20.80 19.10 -23.80
CA ASN A 358 -21.18 18.11 -22.80
C ASN A 358 -20.08 17.06 -22.60
N LEU A 359 -19.86 16.65 -21.35
CA LEU A 359 -19.19 15.39 -21.04
C LEU A 359 -20.23 14.27 -21.05
N ASP A 360 -20.05 13.31 -21.94
CA ASP A 360 -20.89 12.13 -22.05
C ASP A 360 -20.16 10.87 -21.58
N PHE A 361 -20.96 9.89 -21.16
CA PHE A 361 -20.57 8.54 -20.76
C PHE A 361 -21.24 7.51 -21.67
N TYR A 362 -20.48 6.50 -22.08
CA TYR A 362 -20.97 5.37 -22.85
C TYR A 362 -20.41 4.05 -22.31
N ARG A 363 -21.29 3.06 -22.08
CA ARG A 363 -20.90 1.67 -21.77
C ARG A 363 -21.47 0.72 -22.81
N TYR A 364 -20.59 -0.07 -23.42
CA TYR A 364 -20.97 -1.08 -24.40
C TYR A 364 -21.21 -2.43 -23.73
N ASN A 365 -22.37 -3.02 -23.98
CA ASN A 365 -22.66 -4.42 -23.64
C ASN A 365 -22.38 -5.29 -24.86
N ALA A 366 -21.27 -6.05 -24.82
CA ALA A 366 -20.87 -6.90 -25.94
C ALA A 366 -21.84 -8.05 -26.21
N ALA A 367 -22.44 -8.62 -25.17
CA ALA A 367 -23.38 -9.74 -25.30
C ALA A 367 -24.71 -9.29 -25.93
N ALA A 368 -25.21 -8.13 -25.52
CA ALA A 368 -26.45 -7.57 -26.06
C ALA A 368 -26.25 -6.72 -27.32
N ASN A 369 -25.00 -6.44 -27.71
CA ASN A 369 -24.64 -5.51 -28.79
C ASN A 369 -25.34 -4.15 -28.65
N SER A 370 -25.34 -3.59 -27.44
CA SER A 370 -26.10 -2.39 -27.10
C SER A 370 -25.27 -1.41 -26.29
N TRP A 371 -25.76 -0.16 -26.22
CA TRP A 371 -25.10 0.93 -25.50
C TRP A 371 -25.98 1.44 -24.37
N THR A 372 -25.35 1.70 -23.23
CA THR A 372 -25.86 2.64 -22.22
C THR A 372 -25.19 3.98 -22.46
N HIS A 373 -25.96 5.06 -22.53
CA HIS A 373 -25.46 6.42 -22.72
C HIS A 373 -26.05 7.36 -21.65
N ARG A 374 -25.23 8.29 -21.17
CA ARG A 374 -25.66 9.37 -20.27
C ARG A 374 -24.87 10.65 -20.56
N THR A 375 -25.54 11.78 -20.66
CA THR A 375 -24.90 13.08 -20.50
C THR A 375 -24.62 13.32 -19.02
N ILE A 376 -23.34 13.44 -18.65
CA ILE A 376 -22.94 13.65 -17.26
C ILE A 376 -23.19 15.10 -16.87
N THR A 377 -22.63 16.05 -17.63
CA THR A 377 -22.74 17.49 -17.36
C THR A 377 -22.31 18.33 -18.58
N GLY A 378 -22.62 19.63 -18.57
CA GLY A 378 -22.22 20.59 -19.60
C GLY A 378 -20.97 21.42 -19.24
N GLY A 379 -20.52 22.28 -20.16
CA GLY A 379 -19.42 23.24 -19.92
C GLY A 379 -18.01 22.62 -19.87
N TRP A 380 -17.84 21.45 -20.49
CA TRP A 380 -16.55 20.74 -20.60
C TRP A 380 -15.74 21.13 -21.82
N ASP A 381 -16.27 21.95 -22.72
CA ASP A 381 -15.57 22.54 -23.87
C ASP A 381 -14.34 23.37 -23.46
N LYS A 382 -14.28 23.83 -22.21
CA LYS A 382 -13.10 24.45 -21.58
C LYS A 382 -11.87 23.54 -21.53
N TYR A 383 -12.03 22.22 -21.62
CA TYR A 383 -10.92 21.26 -21.61
C TYR A 383 -10.53 20.85 -23.03
N ASN A 384 -9.23 20.83 -23.34
CA ASN A 384 -8.73 20.40 -24.66
C ASN A 384 -8.21 18.96 -24.69
N LEU A 385 -8.13 18.31 -23.53
CA LEU A 385 -7.74 16.91 -23.41
C LEU A 385 -8.43 16.29 -22.18
N ILE A 386 -8.88 15.05 -22.33
CA ILE A 386 -9.25 14.19 -21.20
C ILE A 386 -8.52 12.85 -21.29
N VAL A 387 -8.22 12.26 -20.14
CA VAL A 387 -7.64 10.91 -20.03
C VAL A 387 -8.19 10.24 -18.78
N ALA A 388 -8.66 9.01 -18.92
CA ALA A 388 -9.10 8.20 -17.79
C ALA A 388 -7.89 7.46 -17.20
N ALA A 389 -7.87 7.32 -15.86
CA ALA A 389 -6.72 6.75 -15.16
C ALA A 389 -7.12 5.76 -14.04
N GLY A 390 -8.18 5.02 -14.28
CA GLY A 390 -8.82 4.08 -13.35
C GLY A 390 -10.34 4.17 -13.46
N ASP A 391 -11.05 3.28 -12.79
CA ASP A 391 -12.52 3.19 -12.83
C ASP A 391 -13.16 4.54 -12.47
N GLY A 392 -13.84 5.17 -13.44
CA GLY A 392 -14.46 6.48 -13.29
C GLY A 392 -13.52 7.67 -13.09
N VAL A 393 -12.20 7.46 -12.99
CA VAL A 393 -11.21 8.53 -12.77
C VAL A 393 -10.91 9.23 -14.08
N ILE A 394 -11.15 10.54 -14.14
CA ILE A 394 -10.94 11.36 -15.34
C ILE A 394 -10.02 12.53 -14.99
N TYR A 395 -8.90 12.64 -15.72
CA TYR A 395 -8.07 13.83 -15.73
C TYR A 395 -8.45 14.70 -16.92
N ALA A 396 -8.60 16.00 -16.68
CA ALA A 396 -9.00 16.97 -17.70
C ALA A 396 -8.02 18.14 -17.73
N ARG A 397 -7.53 18.48 -18.92
CA ARG A 397 -6.54 19.54 -19.11
C ARG A 397 -7.16 20.75 -19.81
N GLN A 398 -6.94 21.93 -19.26
CA GLN A 398 -7.24 23.19 -19.95
C GLN A 398 -6.12 23.56 -20.94
N PRO A 399 -6.39 24.42 -21.94
CA PRO A 399 -5.37 24.85 -22.90
C PRO A 399 -4.11 25.48 -22.26
N GLY A 400 -4.25 26.16 -21.12
CA GLY A 400 -3.15 26.75 -20.35
C GLY A 400 -2.24 25.71 -19.67
N GLY A 401 -2.67 24.45 -19.62
CA GLY A 401 -1.92 23.34 -19.04
C GLY A 401 -2.23 23.06 -17.57
N GLU A 402 -3.25 23.70 -17.03
CA GLU A 402 -3.89 23.30 -15.78
C GLU A 402 -4.52 21.92 -15.96
N LEU A 403 -4.18 20.99 -15.05
CA LEU A 403 -4.71 19.64 -15.02
C LEU A 403 -5.62 19.49 -13.80
N PHE A 404 -6.81 18.95 -14.01
CA PHE A 404 -7.82 18.72 -13.00
C PHE A 404 -8.12 17.22 -12.91
N ARG A 405 -8.59 16.77 -11.73
CA ARG A 405 -8.99 15.39 -11.51
C ARG A 405 -10.46 15.32 -11.12
N TYR A 406 -11.17 14.38 -11.72
CA TYR A 406 -12.58 14.08 -11.49
C TYR A 406 -12.77 12.60 -11.21
N VAL A 407 -13.85 12.26 -10.51
CA VAL A 407 -14.30 10.87 -10.34
C VAL A 407 -15.78 10.78 -10.66
N TYR A 408 -16.12 9.95 -11.64
CA TYR A 408 -17.49 9.64 -12.01
C TYR A 408 -17.94 8.31 -11.41
N ASP A 409 -18.99 8.39 -10.59
CA ASP A 409 -19.73 7.23 -10.09
C ASP A 409 -20.94 7.00 -11.00
N ASP A 410 -20.91 5.91 -11.76
CA ASP A 410 -21.97 5.55 -12.70
C ASP A 410 -23.24 5.03 -12.03
N VAL A 411 -23.11 4.46 -10.82
CA VAL A 411 -24.23 3.97 -10.01
C VAL A 411 -25.07 5.13 -9.55
N THR A 412 -24.45 6.16 -8.99
CA THR A 412 -25.16 7.37 -8.53
C THR A 412 -25.36 8.40 -9.64
N GLY A 413 -24.57 8.32 -10.72
CA GLY A 413 -24.52 9.34 -11.78
C GLY A 413 -23.82 10.63 -11.38
N THR A 414 -23.02 10.60 -10.31
CA THR A 414 -22.40 11.78 -9.74
C THR A 414 -20.98 11.96 -10.28
N LEU A 415 -20.66 13.19 -10.69
CA LEU A 415 -19.29 13.60 -11.02
C LEU A 415 -18.71 14.46 -9.90
N SER A 416 -17.69 13.94 -9.22
CA SER A 416 -16.99 14.64 -8.14
C SER A 416 -15.78 15.40 -8.70
N ASP A 417 -15.70 16.70 -8.44
CA ASP A 417 -14.53 17.53 -8.74
C ASP A 417 -13.52 17.45 -7.59
N HIS A 418 -12.29 17.00 -7.89
CA HIS A 418 -11.20 16.91 -6.91
C HIS A 418 -10.17 18.04 -7.05
N GLY A 419 -10.46 19.05 -7.88
CA GLY A 419 -9.68 20.26 -8.06
C GLY A 419 -8.48 20.11 -8.99
N GLY A 420 -7.71 21.20 -9.07
CA GLY A 420 -6.46 21.26 -9.83
C GLY A 420 -5.37 20.41 -9.18
N VAL A 421 -4.74 19.55 -9.98
CA VAL A 421 -3.70 18.60 -9.58
C VAL A 421 -2.35 18.92 -10.20
N GLY A 422 -2.25 19.89 -11.12
CA GLY A 422 -0.98 20.35 -11.64
C GLY A 422 -1.13 21.45 -12.69
N VAL A 423 0.01 22.04 -13.06
CA VAL A 423 0.15 23.04 -14.12
C VAL A 423 1.30 22.66 -15.04
N GLY A 424 1.41 23.27 -16.22
CA GLY A 424 2.48 22.97 -17.18
C GLY A 424 2.21 21.79 -18.10
N TRP A 425 1.03 21.16 -18.03
CA TRP A 425 0.69 19.96 -18.81
C TRP A 425 0.43 20.23 -20.30
N GLN A 426 0.44 21.49 -20.73
CA GLN A 426 0.43 21.86 -22.15
C GLN A 426 1.72 21.46 -22.86
N MET A 427 2.79 21.12 -22.12
CA MET A 427 4.03 20.57 -22.66
C MET A 427 3.87 19.18 -23.31
N PHE A 428 2.78 18.46 -22.99
CA PHE A 428 2.49 17.15 -23.55
C PHE A 428 1.50 17.27 -24.71
N ASN A 429 1.85 16.73 -25.87
CA ASN A 429 0.93 16.66 -27.01
C ASN A 429 -0.11 15.54 -26.86
N SER A 430 0.20 14.55 -26.02
CA SER A 430 -0.62 13.37 -25.73
C SER A 430 -0.39 12.92 -24.30
N ILE A 431 -1.48 12.54 -23.63
CA ILE A 431 -1.47 11.94 -22.30
C ILE A 431 -2.30 10.66 -22.36
N PHE A 432 -1.80 9.58 -21.79
CA PHE A 432 -2.49 8.30 -21.69
C PHE A 432 -2.21 7.64 -20.33
N SER A 433 -2.93 6.57 -19.99
CA SER A 433 -2.84 5.94 -18.68
C SER A 433 -2.83 4.42 -18.75
N ALA A 434 -2.17 3.80 -17.78
CA ALA A 434 -2.20 2.38 -17.51
C ALA A 434 -3.16 2.01 -16.37
N GLY A 435 -3.93 2.97 -15.84
CA GLY A 435 -4.75 2.84 -14.64
C GLY A 435 -4.03 3.24 -13.34
N GLY A 436 -4.74 3.20 -12.21
CA GLY A 436 -4.16 3.40 -10.88
C GLY A 436 -3.59 4.82 -10.64
N ASP A 437 -4.22 5.84 -11.23
CA ASP A 437 -3.77 7.24 -11.19
C ASP A 437 -2.36 7.45 -11.77
N ILE A 438 -1.90 6.56 -12.66
CA ILE A 438 -0.66 6.69 -13.43
C ILE A 438 -0.94 7.41 -14.75
N LEU A 439 -0.14 8.43 -15.08
CA LEU A 439 -0.19 9.13 -16.36
C LEU A 439 1.15 9.04 -17.08
N TYR A 440 1.09 8.91 -18.40
CA TYR A 440 2.21 9.05 -19.30
C TYR A 440 2.00 10.28 -20.18
N GLY A 441 3.04 11.10 -20.33
CA GLY A 441 3.01 12.28 -21.21
C GLY A 441 4.18 12.28 -22.17
N ALA A 442 3.92 12.45 -23.47
CA ALA A 442 4.97 12.59 -24.49
C ALA A 442 5.26 14.06 -24.79
N ARG A 443 6.54 14.47 -24.74
CA ARG A 443 6.97 15.86 -24.99
C ARG A 443 8.11 15.93 -26.00
N ALA A 444 8.25 17.06 -26.69
CA ALA A 444 9.23 17.24 -27.78
C ALA A 444 10.71 17.16 -27.33
N ASN A 445 10.98 17.49 -26.07
CA ASN A 445 12.35 17.63 -25.55
C ASN A 445 13.17 16.34 -25.67
N ASN A 446 14.49 16.49 -25.77
CA ASN A 446 15.50 15.43 -25.74
C ASN A 446 15.18 14.23 -26.66
N GLY A 447 14.73 14.51 -27.88
CA GLY A 447 14.42 13.47 -28.86
C GLY A 447 13.06 12.78 -28.64
N GLY A 448 12.12 13.43 -27.94
CA GLY A 448 10.76 12.91 -27.78
C GLY A 448 10.57 12.05 -26.54
N GLU A 449 10.85 12.60 -25.36
CA GLU A 449 10.71 11.87 -24.09
C GLU A 449 9.27 11.44 -23.79
N LEU A 450 9.14 10.24 -23.22
CA LEU A 450 7.94 9.78 -22.53
C LEU A 450 8.17 9.89 -21.02
N LEU A 451 7.35 10.69 -20.35
CA LEU A 451 7.44 10.92 -18.92
C LEU A 451 6.34 10.18 -18.18
N TRP A 452 6.68 9.59 -17.03
CA TRP A 452 5.76 8.90 -16.14
C TRP A 452 5.45 9.76 -14.91
N TYR A 453 4.17 9.78 -14.53
CA TYR A 453 3.65 10.44 -13.34
C TYR A 453 2.69 9.51 -12.62
N ARG A 454 2.59 9.64 -11.29
CA ARG A 454 1.55 8.97 -10.51
C ARG A 454 1.01 9.89 -9.43
N TYR A 455 -0.30 10.06 -9.42
CA TYR A 455 -1.00 10.87 -8.44
C TYR A 455 -1.52 10.02 -7.29
N LEU A 456 -1.54 10.62 -6.10
CA LEU A 456 -1.93 9.99 -4.85
C LEU A 456 -3.19 10.70 -4.34
N PRO A 457 -4.39 10.16 -4.61
CA PRO A 457 -5.63 10.87 -4.29
C PRO A 457 -5.83 11.09 -2.78
N ALA A 458 -5.37 10.15 -1.95
CA ALA A 458 -5.45 10.26 -0.49
C ALA A 458 -4.66 11.47 0.05
N SER A 459 -3.43 11.68 -0.45
CA SER A 459 -2.54 12.76 -0.03
C SER A 459 -2.57 13.98 -0.96
N LYS A 460 -3.48 14.00 -1.94
CA LYS A 460 -3.63 15.03 -2.98
C LYS A 460 -2.32 15.54 -3.59
N SER A 461 -1.41 14.61 -3.89
CA SER A 461 -0.04 14.92 -4.31
C SER A 461 0.45 13.93 -5.35
N TRP A 462 1.47 14.32 -6.12
CA TRP A 462 2.20 13.35 -6.94
C TRP A 462 3.21 12.58 -6.10
N VAL A 463 3.51 11.34 -6.48
CA VAL A 463 4.59 10.56 -5.87
C VAL A 463 5.93 11.32 -5.92
N SER A 464 6.78 11.11 -4.91
CA SER A 464 8.15 11.65 -4.93
C SER A 464 8.92 11.13 -6.15
N GLY A 465 9.59 12.03 -6.86
CA GLY A 465 10.27 11.72 -8.11
C GLY A 465 9.34 11.42 -9.28
N ASN A 466 8.15 12.04 -9.35
CA ASN A 466 7.33 12.06 -10.56
C ASN A 466 8.07 12.72 -11.75
N GLY A 467 7.55 12.55 -12.97
CA GLY A 467 8.18 13.09 -14.18
C GLY A 467 9.44 12.33 -14.61
N LYS A 468 9.51 11.03 -14.30
CA LYS A 468 10.65 10.19 -14.71
C LYS A 468 10.58 9.93 -16.20
N VAL A 469 11.73 10.00 -16.87
CA VAL A 469 11.84 9.56 -18.27
C VAL A 469 11.78 8.04 -18.30
N VAL A 470 10.76 7.52 -18.99
CA VAL A 470 10.55 6.08 -19.20
C VAL A 470 10.65 5.70 -20.68
N GLY A 471 10.92 6.64 -21.58
CA GLY A 471 11.08 6.36 -23.00
C GLY A 471 11.60 7.56 -23.78
N SER A 472 12.08 7.32 -25.00
CA SER A 472 12.54 8.32 -25.98
C SER A 472 11.98 8.01 -27.38
N GLY A 473 11.79 9.03 -28.23
CA GLY A 473 11.20 8.88 -29.56
C GLY A 473 9.67 8.80 -29.62
N TRP A 474 8.97 9.14 -28.53
CA TRP A 474 7.51 9.00 -28.41
C TRP A 474 6.74 10.24 -28.87
N TYR A 475 7.43 11.37 -29.01
CA TYR A 475 6.82 12.61 -29.49
C TYR A 475 6.63 12.58 -31.00
N GLY A 476 5.44 13.01 -31.45
CA GLY A 476 5.08 13.02 -32.87
C GLY A 476 4.50 11.70 -33.39
N GLU A 477 4.33 10.68 -32.54
CA GLU A 477 3.58 9.48 -32.90
C GLU A 477 2.11 9.80 -33.19
N TYR A 478 1.50 9.07 -34.15
CA TYR A 478 0.14 9.36 -34.61
C TYR A 478 -0.90 9.06 -33.52
N ASN A 479 -0.73 7.97 -32.77
CA ASN A 479 -1.52 7.66 -31.59
C ASN A 479 -0.67 7.02 -30.49
N LEU A 480 -0.96 7.39 -29.25
CA LEU A 480 -0.45 6.75 -28.04
C LEU A 480 -1.63 6.38 -27.13
N THR A 481 -1.64 5.15 -26.64
CA THR A 481 -2.63 4.68 -25.64
C THR A 481 -2.08 3.48 -24.88
N ALA A 482 -2.52 3.27 -23.63
CA ALA A 482 -2.20 2.07 -22.87
C ALA A 482 -3.46 1.44 -22.28
N ALA A 483 -3.39 0.14 -21.98
CA ALA A 483 -4.51 -0.58 -21.40
C ALA A 483 -4.78 -0.07 -19.96
N PRO A 484 -5.95 0.53 -19.67
CA PRO A 484 -6.24 1.22 -18.42
C PRO A 484 -6.44 0.27 -17.22
N ASP A 485 -6.45 -1.05 -17.45
CA ASP A 485 -6.54 -2.11 -16.45
C ASP A 485 -5.16 -2.72 -16.12
N SER A 486 -4.07 -2.12 -16.61
CA SER A 486 -2.72 -2.63 -16.35
C SER A 486 -2.31 -2.45 -14.89
N CYS A 487 -2.81 -1.42 -14.22
CA CYS A 487 -2.64 -1.16 -12.80
C CYS A 487 -3.97 -0.77 -12.17
N VAL A 488 -4.36 -1.45 -11.10
CA VAL A 488 -5.58 -1.15 -10.35
C VAL A 488 -5.25 -0.95 -8.87
N PRO A 489 -5.96 -0.08 -8.15
CA PRO A 489 -5.83 0.01 -6.70
C PRO A 489 -6.15 -1.35 -6.04
N VAL A 490 -5.36 -1.71 -5.03
CA VAL A 490 -5.68 -2.83 -4.13
C VAL A 490 -7.00 -2.47 -3.43
N LYS A 491 -7.97 -3.38 -3.52
CA LYS A 491 -9.31 -3.22 -2.94
C LYS A 491 -9.32 -3.56 -1.46
#